data_AF-A0A0G1WND3-F1
#
_entry.id   AF-A0A0G1WND3-F1
#
_cell.length_a   1.000
_cell.length_b   1.000
_cell.length_c   1.000
_cell.angle_alpha   90.00
_cell.angle_beta   90.00
_cell.angle_gamma   90.00
#
_symmetry.space_group_name_H-M   'P 1'
#
loop_
_entity.id
_entity.type
_entity.pdbx_description
1 polymer ?
#
loop_
_entity_poly.entity_id
_entity_poly.type
_entity_poly.pdbx_seq_one_letter_code
_entity_poly.pdbx_strand_id
1 'polypeptide(L)'
;MIQIIGERLELVRNAWFNPGFLSPRPLSLVGFTSYWGWNLGIAILLLPIAVYIVKSGQRLFFFSFLALFILANIFQFSFRIEHNHSLINYFLVLSNFYVARLLVLLWAHNTYWKLTTAMTVFLLIASGILNLMAVKNDFQWYVFDASSQPFIQWIKTQTDPDSIFLAHQELYDPVTMAGRKNYLGHSYYTSVMGYNTSVREKNIALFSQANDAVILGKMRQEKIDYIAVSTDPGQGLFSLGSKTVLENTLSVVYRDAHVIVYKL
;
A
#
# COMPACT_ATOMS: atom_id res chain seq x y z
N MET A 1 -7.81 13.91 12.48
CA MET A 1 -6.53 14.38 13.05
C MET A 1 -5.99 13.33 14.01
N ILE A 2 -5.45 12.22 13.50
CA ILE A 2 -4.77 11.17 14.28
C ILE A 2 -3.69 10.56 13.35
N GLN A 3 -2.44 10.62 13.79
CA GLN A 3 -1.27 9.83 13.36
C GLN A 3 -0.98 9.66 11.84
N ILE A 4 -0.49 10.70 11.17
CA ILE A 4 0.36 10.51 9.97
C ILE A 4 1.68 11.28 10.07
N ILE A 5 1.76 12.31 10.93
CA ILE A 5 2.97 13.15 11.12
C ILE A 5 4.05 12.45 11.98
N GLY A 6 3.77 11.22 12.45
CA GLY A 6 4.65 10.45 13.34
C GLY A 6 5.56 9.42 12.67
N GLU A 7 5.46 9.14 11.37
CA GLU A 7 6.43 8.28 10.65
C GLU A 7 7.72 9.05 10.32
N ARG A 8 8.21 9.80 11.30
CA ARG A 8 9.47 10.52 11.25
C ARG A 8 10.59 9.49 11.28
N LEU A 9 11.07 9.06 10.10
CA LEU A 9 12.42 8.54 9.92
C LEU A 9 12.86 7.60 11.07
N GLU A 10 11.97 6.68 11.49
CA GLU A 10 12.44 5.51 12.21
C GLU A 10 13.26 4.77 11.18
N LEU A 11 14.57 4.96 11.31
CA LEU A 11 15.61 4.16 10.69
C LEU A 11 15.01 2.80 10.40
N VAL A 12 14.88 2.48 9.11
CA VAL A 12 14.49 1.16 8.60
C VAL A 12 15.54 0.18 9.13
N ARG A 13 15.42 -0.19 10.40
CA ARG A 13 16.03 -1.37 10.98
C ARG A 13 15.18 -2.48 10.40
N ASN A 14 15.51 -2.85 9.17
CA ASN A 14 15.16 -4.13 8.60
C ASN A 14 15.80 -5.17 9.53
N ALA A 15 15.09 -5.52 10.60
CA ALA A 15 15.37 -6.72 11.33
C ALA A 15 15.01 -7.84 10.37
N TRP A 16 16.01 -8.27 9.60
CA TRP A 16 15.89 -9.40 8.67
C TRP A 16 15.24 -10.58 9.37
N PHE A 17 15.57 -10.79 10.65
CA PHE A 17 14.89 -11.71 11.54
C PHE A 17 13.70 -11.01 12.24
N ASN A 18 12.48 -11.40 11.89
CA ASN A 18 11.25 -10.85 12.44
C ASN A 18 10.17 -11.94 12.54
N PRO A 19 10.26 -12.84 13.55
CA PRO A 19 9.42 -14.03 13.61
C PRO A 19 7.96 -13.71 13.96
N GLY A 20 7.04 -14.52 13.42
CA GLY A 20 5.60 -14.41 13.61
C GLY A 20 4.98 -13.39 12.66
N PHE A 21 4.91 -13.76 11.37
CA PHE A 21 4.27 -12.94 10.32
C PHE A 21 2.91 -12.44 10.80
N LEU A 22 2.80 -11.12 11.00
CA LEU A 22 1.61 -10.41 11.50
C LEU A 22 0.95 -11.01 12.75
N SER A 23 1.64 -11.91 13.46
CA SER A 23 1.11 -12.56 14.65
C SER A 23 1.08 -11.57 15.81
N PRO A 24 0.11 -11.68 16.74
CA PRO A 24 0.00 -10.80 17.89
C PRO A 24 1.32 -10.69 18.66
N ARG A 25 1.64 -9.47 19.09
CA ARG A 25 2.84 -9.18 19.89
C ARG A 25 2.46 -8.97 21.36
N PRO A 26 3.24 -9.49 22.33
CA PRO A 26 4.49 -10.25 22.17
C PRO A 26 4.27 -11.65 21.55
N LEU A 27 5.27 -12.14 20.81
CA LEU A 27 5.16 -13.42 20.12
C LEU A 27 5.00 -14.55 21.14
N SER A 28 3.89 -15.28 21.03
CA SER A 28 3.59 -16.45 21.85
C SER A 28 3.13 -17.59 20.97
N LEU A 29 3.33 -18.83 21.43
CA LEU A 29 2.87 -20.02 20.71
C LEU A 29 1.35 -19.95 20.48
N VAL A 30 0.59 -19.55 21.52
CA VAL A 30 -0.87 -19.42 21.46
C VAL A 30 -1.30 -18.33 20.47
N GLY A 31 -0.64 -17.17 20.49
CA GLY A 31 -0.94 -16.09 19.54
C GLY A 31 -0.65 -16.50 18.09
N PHE A 32 0.48 -17.17 17.86
CA PHE A 32 0.87 -17.66 16.55
C PHE A 32 -0.07 -18.75 16.01
N THR A 33 -0.41 -19.75 16.83
CA THR A 33 -1.32 -20.81 16.43
C THR A 33 -2.74 -20.30 16.23
N SER A 34 -3.21 -19.39 17.08
CA SER A 34 -4.51 -18.75 16.92
C SER A 34 -4.56 -17.92 15.64
N TYR A 35 -3.53 -17.14 15.35
CA TYR A 35 -3.41 -16.37 14.12
C TYR A 35 -3.55 -17.26 12.88
N TRP A 36 -2.77 -18.34 12.78
CA TRP A 36 -2.88 -19.25 11.63
C TRP A 36 -4.16 -20.07 11.64
N GLY A 37 -4.73 -20.38 12.80
CA GLY A 37 -6.04 -21.01 12.93
C GLY A 37 -7.16 -20.14 12.35
N TRP A 38 -7.15 -18.83 12.62
CA TRP A 38 -8.11 -17.89 12.05
C TRP A 38 -7.92 -17.69 10.55
N ASN A 39 -6.67 -17.70 10.06
CA ASN A 39 -6.38 -17.49 8.63
C ASN A 39 -6.63 -18.74 7.77
N LEU A 40 -6.36 -19.94 8.28
CA LEU A 40 -6.50 -21.20 7.53
C LEU A 40 -7.84 -21.91 7.80
N GLY A 41 -8.52 -21.57 8.91
CA GLY A 41 -9.74 -22.25 9.33
C GLY A 41 -9.56 -23.77 9.43
N ILE A 42 -10.55 -24.52 8.93
CA ILE A 42 -10.51 -25.99 8.95
C ILE A 42 -9.41 -26.58 8.04
N ALA A 43 -8.87 -25.80 7.08
CA ALA A 43 -7.83 -26.27 6.18
C ALA A 43 -6.54 -26.66 6.93
N ILE A 44 -6.29 -26.08 8.12
CA ILE A 44 -5.14 -26.43 8.96
C ILE A 44 -5.15 -27.90 9.39
N LEU A 45 -6.33 -28.51 9.51
CA LEU A 45 -6.50 -29.93 9.86
C LEU A 45 -6.47 -30.83 8.62
N LEU A 46 -7.05 -30.36 7.52
CA LEU A 46 -7.14 -31.12 6.26
C LEU A 46 -5.79 -31.24 5.56
N LEU A 47 -4.96 -30.19 5.62
CA LEU A 47 -3.73 -30.10 4.85
C LEU A 47 -2.70 -31.19 5.24
N PRO A 48 -2.41 -31.46 6.53
CA PRO A 48 -1.52 -32.56 6.90
C PRO A 48 -2.00 -33.93 6.40
N ILE A 49 -3.31 -34.19 6.47
CA ILE A 49 -3.93 -35.43 5.99
C ILE A 49 -3.77 -35.54 4.46
N ALA A 50 -4.05 -34.45 3.75
CA ALA A 50 -3.93 -34.39 2.29
C ALA A 50 -2.49 -34.65 1.83
N VAL A 51 -1.50 -34.07 2.53
CA VAL A 51 -0.08 -34.29 2.25
C VAL A 51 0.35 -35.72 2.59
N TYR A 52 -0.21 -36.35 3.61
CA TYR A 52 0.12 -37.73 3.97
C TYR A 52 -0.29 -38.75 2.90
N ILE A 53 -1.43 -38.55 2.24
CA ILE A 53 -2.01 -39.53 1.30
C ILE A 53 -1.35 -39.48 -0.10
N VAL A 54 -0.64 -38.41 -0.43
CA VAL A 54 0.01 -38.25 -1.74
C VAL A 54 1.33 -39.02 -1.86
N LYS A 55 1.74 -39.31 -3.11
CA LYS A 55 3.00 -39.99 -3.42
C LYS A 55 4.21 -39.15 -2.96
N SER A 56 5.35 -39.82 -2.74
CA SER A 56 6.59 -39.18 -2.26
C SER A 56 7.03 -37.97 -3.09
N GLY A 57 6.96 -38.05 -4.43
CA GLY A 57 7.29 -36.92 -5.30
C GLY A 57 6.39 -35.69 -5.11
N GLN A 58 5.09 -35.91 -4.88
CA GLN A 58 4.15 -34.82 -4.58
C GLN A 58 4.44 -34.23 -3.20
N ARG A 59 4.74 -35.07 -2.19
CA ARG A 59 5.16 -34.59 -0.87
C ARG A 59 6.39 -33.67 -0.94
N LEU A 60 7.40 -34.06 -1.72
CA LEU A 60 8.57 -33.21 -1.92
C LEU A 60 8.22 -31.85 -2.51
N PHE A 61 7.35 -31.82 -3.53
CA PHE A 61 6.86 -30.58 -4.13
C PHE A 61 6.10 -29.69 -3.13
N PHE A 62 5.27 -30.28 -2.27
CA PHE A 62 4.63 -29.56 -1.18
C PHE A 62 5.66 -28.92 -0.23
N PHE A 63 6.68 -29.68 0.18
CA PHE A 63 7.71 -29.18 1.10
C PHE A 63 8.54 -28.04 0.51
N SER A 64 8.77 -28.01 -0.80
CA SER A 64 9.42 -26.88 -1.47
C SER A 64 8.66 -25.56 -1.28
N PHE A 65 7.32 -25.60 -1.24
CA PHE A 65 6.49 -24.42 -0.99
C PHE A 65 6.21 -24.17 0.50
N LEU A 66 6.21 -25.22 1.33
CA LEU A 66 6.17 -25.06 2.78
C LEU A 66 7.38 -24.22 3.26
N ALA A 67 8.53 -24.34 2.60
CA ALA A 67 9.67 -23.48 2.86
C ALA A 67 9.33 -21.98 2.71
N LEU A 68 8.51 -21.59 1.72
CA LEU A 68 8.08 -20.20 1.56
C LEU A 68 7.26 -19.72 2.76
N PHE A 69 6.34 -20.56 3.25
CA PHE A 69 5.55 -20.28 4.44
C PHE A 69 6.42 -20.13 5.69
N ILE A 70 7.37 -21.05 5.89
CA ILE A 70 8.30 -21.01 7.02
C ILE A 70 9.17 -19.76 6.96
N LEU A 71 9.78 -19.48 5.81
CA LEU A 71 10.64 -18.32 5.61
C LEU A 71 9.87 -17.01 5.83
N ALA A 72 8.65 -16.90 5.30
CA ALA A 72 7.78 -15.74 5.49
C ALA A 72 7.41 -15.49 6.96
N ASN A 73 7.36 -16.55 7.78
CA ASN A 73 7.09 -16.46 9.22
C ASN A 73 8.34 -16.17 10.06
N ILE A 74 9.55 -16.28 9.53
CA ILE A 74 10.80 -16.09 10.27
C ILE A 74 11.47 -14.77 9.88
N PHE A 75 11.52 -14.48 8.58
CA PHE A 75 12.29 -13.37 8.02
C PHE A 75 11.40 -12.28 7.45
N GLN A 76 11.86 -11.03 7.51
CA GLN A 76 11.24 -9.90 6.82
C GLN A 76 12.03 -9.61 5.54
N PHE A 77 11.46 -9.95 4.38
CA PHE A 77 12.15 -9.84 3.08
C PHE A 77 12.09 -8.45 2.45
N SER A 78 11.26 -7.56 2.99
CA SER A 78 11.06 -6.19 2.51
C SER A 78 11.05 -5.22 3.67
N PHE A 79 10.95 -3.91 3.40
CA PHE A 79 10.93 -2.89 4.46
C PHE A 79 9.69 -2.98 5.37
N ARG A 80 8.63 -3.66 4.94
CA ARG A 80 7.46 -4.03 5.76
C ARG A 80 7.29 -5.54 5.77
N ILE A 81 7.02 -6.10 6.96
CA ILE A 81 6.72 -7.52 7.14
C ILE A 81 5.50 -7.95 6.32
N GLU A 82 4.54 -7.04 6.14
CA GLU A 82 3.31 -7.25 5.38
C GLU A 82 3.57 -7.81 3.98
N HIS A 83 4.64 -7.39 3.29
CA HIS A 83 4.97 -7.85 1.92
C HIS A 83 5.25 -9.34 1.80
N ASN A 84 5.55 -10.03 2.92
CA ASN A 84 5.68 -11.49 2.93
C ASN A 84 4.37 -12.22 2.61
N HIS A 85 3.21 -11.53 2.59
CA HIS A 85 1.94 -12.12 2.18
C HIS A 85 2.00 -12.76 0.79
N SER A 86 2.84 -12.27 -0.11
CA SER A 86 3.07 -12.86 -1.44
C SER A 86 3.60 -14.30 -1.36
N LEU A 87 4.59 -14.55 -0.49
CA LEU A 87 5.16 -15.89 -0.25
C LEU A 87 4.13 -16.84 0.37
N ILE A 88 3.36 -16.33 1.34
CA ILE A 88 2.28 -17.08 1.98
C ILE A 88 1.21 -17.45 0.94
N ASN A 89 0.82 -16.51 0.07
CA ASN A 89 -0.18 -16.76 -0.97
C ASN A 89 0.25 -17.87 -1.94
N TYR A 90 1.52 -17.93 -2.34
CA TYR A 90 2.02 -19.05 -3.15
C TYR A 90 1.87 -20.40 -2.44
N PHE A 91 2.20 -20.46 -1.15
CA PHE A 91 1.98 -21.67 -0.34
C PHE A 91 0.49 -22.03 -0.23
N LEU A 92 -0.39 -21.05 -0.02
CA LEU A 92 -1.83 -21.28 0.12
C LEU A 92 -2.47 -21.79 -1.18
N VAL A 93 -2.12 -21.18 -2.32
CA VAL A 93 -2.58 -21.63 -3.64
C VAL A 93 -2.18 -23.08 -3.88
N LEU A 94 -0.93 -23.45 -3.58
CA LEU A 94 -0.50 -24.83 -3.70
C LEU A 94 -1.28 -25.76 -2.74
N SER A 95 -1.38 -25.38 -1.48
CA SER A 95 -2.05 -26.16 -0.42
C SER A 95 -3.50 -26.49 -0.77
N ASN A 96 -4.20 -25.58 -1.45
CA ASN A 96 -5.56 -25.81 -1.92
C ASN A 96 -5.68 -26.97 -2.91
N PHE A 97 -4.68 -27.23 -3.76
CA PHE A 97 -4.71 -28.41 -4.64
C PHE A 97 -4.65 -29.73 -3.88
N TYR A 98 -3.86 -29.78 -2.79
CA TYR A 98 -3.79 -30.95 -1.92
C TYR A 98 -5.12 -31.19 -1.20
N VAL A 99 -5.69 -30.14 -0.61
CA VAL A 99 -7.00 -30.22 0.06
C VAL A 99 -8.08 -30.62 -0.94
N ALA A 100 -8.12 -30.03 -2.13
CA ALA A 100 -9.08 -30.39 -3.18
C ALA A 100 -8.98 -31.88 -3.57
N ARG A 101 -7.75 -32.39 -3.73
CA ARG A 101 -7.54 -33.83 -4.01
C ARG A 101 -8.09 -34.71 -2.90
N LEU A 102 -7.84 -34.37 -1.63
CA LEU A 102 -8.39 -35.09 -0.48
C LEU A 102 -9.92 -35.11 -0.56
N LEU A 103 -10.57 -33.97 -0.79
CA LEU A 103 -12.03 -33.88 -0.89
C LEU A 103 -12.60 -34.75 -2.02
N VAL A 104 -11.95 -34.79 -3.19
CA VAL A 104 -12.35 -35.66 -4.30
C VAL A 104 -12.26 -37.14 -3.92
N LEU A 105 -11.19 -37.55 -3.22
CA LEU A 105 -11.03 -38.93 -2.77
C LEU A 105 -12.11 -39.32 -1.74
N LEU A 106 -12.43 -38.43 -0.80
CA LEU A 106 -13.49 -38.66 0.18
C LEU A 106 -14.87 -38.74 -0.49
N TRP A 107 -15.15 -37.85 -1.46
CA TRP A 107 -16.39 -37.86 -2.23
C TRP A 107 -16.62 -39.18 -2.99
N ALA A 108 -15.55 -39.76 -3.53
CA ALA A 108 -15.63 -40.99 -4.31
C ALA A 108 -15.83 -42.26 -3.46
N HIS A 109 -15.76 -42.18 -2.12
CA HIS A 109 -15.71 -43.37 -1.27
C HIS A 109 -17.09 -43.99 -0.97
N ASN A 110 -17.89 -43.38 -0.08
CA ASN A 110 -19.24 -43.85 0.25
C ASN A 110 -20.16 -42.68 0.63
N THR A 111 -21.45 -42.94 0.85
CA THR A 111 -22.46 -41.90 1.13
C THR A 111 -22.15 -41.09 2.39
N TYR A 112 -21.60 -41.73 3.43
CA TYR A 112 -21.18 -41.02 4.65
C TYR A 112 -20.10 -39.98 4.34
N TRP A 113 -19.04 -40.37 3.62
CA TRP A 113 -17.97 -39.45 3.25
C TRP A 113 -18.38 -38.39 2.25
N LYS A 114 -19.38 -38.65 1.40
CA LYS A 114 -19.99 -37.61 0.56
C LYS A 114 -20.63 -36.53 1.40
N LEU A 115 -21.40 -36.90 2.42
CA LEU A 115 -22.03 -35.93 3.34
C LEU A 115 -20.98 -35.14 4.12
N THR A 116 -19.96 -35.82 4.67
CA THR A 116 -18.85 -35.17 5.36
C THR A 116 -18.10 -34.20 4.44
N THR A 117 -17.85 -34.59 3.19
CA THR A 117 -17.19 -33.75 2.19
C THR A 117 -18.04 -32.53 1.84
N ALA A 118 -19.35 -32.70 1.63
CA ALA A 118 -20.26 -31.59 1.38
C ALA A 118 -20.25 -30.58 2.54
N MET A 119 -20.32 -31.07 3.79
CA MET A 119 -20.23 -30.23 4.98
C MET A 119 -18.88 -29.51 5.07
N THR A 120 -17.79 -30.21 4.76
CA THR A 120 -16.43 -29.63 4.78
C THR A 120 -16.28 -28.53 3.73
N VAL A 121 -16.78 -28.75 2.51
CA VAL A 121 -16.80 -27.76 1.44
C VAL A 121 -17.62 -26.53 1.86
N PHE A 122 -18.79 -26.75 2.47
CA PHE A 122 -19.60 -25.65 3.00
C PHE A 122 -18.84 -24.83 4.05
N LEU A 123 -18.15 -25.47 5.00
CA LEU A 123 -17.34 -24.78 6.01
C LEU A 123 -16.15 -24.01 5.40
N LEU A 124 -15.49 -24.57 4.38
CA LEU A 124 -14.42 -23.89 3.66
C LEU A 124 -14.95 -22.63 2.95
N ILE A 125 -16.10 -22.71 2.27
CA ILE A 125 -16.76 -21.55 1.66
C ILE A 125 -17.13 -20.52 2.73
N ALA A 126 -17.76 -20.95 3.83
CA ALA A 126 -18.16 -20.08 4.93
C ALA A 126 -16.96 -19.36 5.57
N SER A 127 -15.82 -20.05 5.74
CA SER A 127 -14.59 -19.42 6.21
C SER A 127 -14.06 -18.35 5.24
N GLY A 128 -14.19 -18.58 3.93
CA GLY A 128 -13.81 -17.61 2.91
C GLY A 128 -14.67 -16.34 2.92
N ILE A 129 -15.95 -16.44 3.31
CA ILE A 129 -16.84 -15.28 3.45
C ILE A 129 -16.32 -14.30 4.50
N LEU A 130 -15.64 -14.77 5.56
CA LEU A 130 -15.04 -13.87 6.55
C LEU A 130 -13.99 -12.95 5.93
N ASN A 131 -13.32 -13.38 4.85
CA ASN A 131 -12.38 -12.52 4.11
C ASN A 131 -13.09 -11.33 3.43
N LEU A 132 -14.39 -11.43 3.12
CA LEU A 132 -15.17 -10.30 2.59
C LEU A 132 -15.33 -9.17 3.63
N MET A 133 -15.17 -9.47 4.93
CA MET A 133 -15.16 -8.43 5.95
C MET A 133 -13.95 -7.51 5.79
N ALA A 134 -12.81 -8.00 5.27
CA ALA A 134 -11.69 -7.14 4.92
C ALA A 134 -12.12 -6.12 3.86
N VAL A 135 -12.76 -6.57 2.77
CA VAL A 135 -13.28 -5.68 1.69
C VAL A 135 -14.32 -4.70 2.23
N LYS A 136 -15.26 -5.18 3.05
CA LYS A 136 -16.29 -4.34 3.67
C LYS A 136 -15.68 -3.26 4.56
N ASN A 137 -14.63 -3.59 5.30
CA ASN A 137 -13.95 -2.69 6.23
C ASN A 137 -12.85 -1.86 5.56
N ASP A 138 -12.57 -2.08 4.27
CA ASP A 138 -11.55 -1.36 3.51
C ASP A 138 -12.03 0.03 3.02
N PHE A 139 -13.28 0.41 3.33
CA PHE A 139 -13.73 1.77 3.05
C PHE A 139 -13.03 2.77 3.96
N GLN A 140 -12.22 3.64 3.35
CA GLN A 140 -11.57 4.76 4.05
C GLN A 140 -12.21 6.10 3.68
N TRP A 141 -12.40 6.37 2.39
CA TRP A 141 -12.98 7.62 1.87
C TRP A 141 -13.27 7.51 0.35
N TYR A 142 -13.95 8.52 -0.21
CA TYR A 142 -14.28 8.58 -1.64
C TYR A 142 -13.25 9.41 -2.43
N VAL A 143 -12.60 8.77 -3.41
CA VAL A 143 -11.82 9.48 -4.43
C VAL A 143 -12.78 9.87 -5.55
N PHE A 144 -13.06 11.16 -5.70
CA PHE A 144 -13.92 11.66 -6.78
C PHE A 144 -13.17 11.68 -8.11
N ASP A 145 -13.86 11.34 -9.20
CA ASP A 145 -13.27 11.34 -10.54
C ASP A 145 -12.81 12.75 -10.94
N ALA A 146 -11.76 12.80 -11.77
CA ALA A 146 -11.14 14.01 -12.28
C ALA A 146 -12.14 14.99 -12.91
N SER A 147 -13.17 14.45 -13.57
CA SER A 147 -14.27 15.22 -14.20
C SER A 147 -15.10 16.04 -13.24
N SER A 148 -15.24 15.58 -11.99
CA SER A 148 -16.11 16.17 -10.98
C SER A 148 -15.41 17.21 -10.09
N GLN A 149 -14.08 17.29 -10.13
CA GLN A 149 -13.29 18.19 -9.30
C GLN A 149 -12.86 19.44 -10.09
N PRO A 150 -13.27 20.65 -9.68
CA PRO A 150 -12.94 21.89 -10.40
C PRO A 150 -11.44 22.11 -10.57
N PHE A 151 -10.64 21.80 -9.54
CA PHE A 151 -9.19 21.98 -9.59
C PHE A 151 -8.53 21.07 -10.62
N ILE A 152 -8.88 19.77 -10.65
CA ILE A 152 -8.34 18.80 -11.61
C ILE A 152 -8.73 19.20 -13.05
N GLN A 153 -9.97 19.64 -13.26
CA GLN A 153 -10.42 20.14 -14.56
C GLN A 153 -9.65 21.37 -15.01
N TRP A 154 -9.41 22.32 -14.10
CA TRP A 154 -8.61 23.50 -14.41
C TRP A 154 -7.18 23.10 -14.79
N ILE A 155 -6.51 22.23 -14.03
CA ILE A 155 -5.16 21.75 -14.37
C ILE A 155 -5.16 21.14 -15.78
N LYS A 156 -6.10 20.23 -16.05
CA LYS A 156 -6.18 19.51 -17.32
C LYS A 156 -6.40 20.42 -18.54
N THR A 157 -7.19 21.48 -18.38
CA THR A 157 -7.63 22.34 -19.49
C THR A 157 -6.82 23.63 -19.65
N GLN A 158 -6.20 24.12 -18.58
CA GLN A 158 -5.53 25.43 -18.55
C GLN A 158 -4.01 25.35 -18.41
N THR A 159 -3.43 24.15 -18.29
CA THR A 159 -1.96 23.97 -18.19
C THR A 159 -1.41 23.07 -19.29
N ASP A 160 -0.13 23.24 -19.62
CA ASP A 160 0.55 22.41 -20.62
C ASP A 160 0.69 20.96 -20.10
N PRO A 161 0.48 19.93 -20.95
CA PRO A 161 0.63 18.52 -20.56
C PRO A 161 1.94 18.18 -19.85
N ASP A 162 3.04 18.85 -20.19
CA ASP A 162 4.36 18.59 -19.65
C ASP A 162 4.72 19.46 -18.44
N SER A 163 3.81 20.35 -18.00
CA SER A 163 4.07 21.25 -16.89
C SER A 163 4.41 20.53 -15.58
N ILE A 164 5.35 21.11 -14.85
CA ILE A 164 5.81 20.62 -13.54
C ILE A 164 5.22 21.50 -12.44
N PHE A 165 4.51 20.87 -11.53
CA PHE A 165 3.94 21.50 -10.36
C PHE A 165 4.77 21.19 -9.12
N LEU A 166 4.99 22.20 -8.29
CA LEU A 166 5.37 22.03 -6.90
C LEU A 166 4.08 22.00 -6.06
N ALA A 167 3.66 20.79 -5.69
CA ALA A 167 2.40 20.52 -5.00
C ALA A 167 2.58 19.49 -3.87
N HIS A 168 1.51 19.25 -3.10
CA HIS A 168 1.51 18.28 -2.01
C HIS A 168 1.81 16.85 -2.51
N GLN A 169 2.41 16.02 -1.66
CA GLN A 169 2.98 14.72 -2.05
C GLN A 169 2.05 13.56 -1.71
N GLU A 170 0.77 13.72 -1.98
CA GLU A 170 -0.24 12.69 -1.67
C GLU A 170 -0.32 11.60 -2.73
N LEU A 171 -0.80 10.42 -2.30
CA LEU A 171 -1.05 9.28 -3.18
C LEU A 171 -2.06 9.64 -4.28
N TYR A 172 -3.11 10.38 -3.92
CA TYR A 172 -4.16 10.85 -4.82
C TYR A 172 -4.07 12.37 -5.02
N ASP A 173 -2.92 12.81 -5.52
CA ASP A 173 -2.65 14.23 -5.77
C ASP A 173 -3.42 14.72 -7.03
N PRO A 174 -4.23 15.80 -6.93
CA PRO A 174 -4.95 16.40 -8.05
C PRO A 174 -4.09 16.68 -9.28
N VAL A 175 -2.81 17.06 -9.10
CA VAL A 175 -1.89 17.33 -10.22
C VAL A 175 -1.63 16.05 -11.02
N THR A 176 -1.27 14.96 -10.34
CA THR A 176 -0.97 13.69 -11.01
C THR A 176 -2.23 13.05 -11.59
N MET A 177 -3.38 13.19 -10.91
CA MET A 177 -4.69 12.77 -11.44
C MET A 177 -5.13 13.56 -12.67
N ALA A 178 -4.71 14.83 -12.80
CA ALA A 178 -4.91 15.62 -14.02
C ALA A 178 -3.95 15.23 -15.16
N GLY A 179 -2.99 14.34 -14.92
CA GLY A 179 -1.97 13.93 -15.87
C GLY A 179 -0.83 14.93 -16.01
N ARG A 180 -0.52 15.72 -14.97
CA ARG A 180 0.64 16.62 -14.93
C ARG A 180 1.72 16.08 -14.00
N LYS A 181 2.94 16.60 -14.14
CA LYS A 181 4.09 16.16 -13.35
C LYS A 181 4.08 16.89 -12.01
N ASN A 182 4.12 16.15 -10.91
CA ASN A 182 4.50 16.70 -9.60
C ASN A 182 6.03 16.61 -9.46
N TYR A 183 6.67 17.68 -8.98
CA TYR A 183 8.12 17.78 -8.84
C TYR A 183 8.73 16.58 -8.10
N LEU A 184 8.07 16.11 -7.04
CA LEU A 184 8.44 14.86 -6.35
C LEU A 184 7.33 13.82 -6.38
N GLY A 185 6.06 14.24 -6.23
CA GLY A 185 4.95 13.31 -6.03
C GLY A 185 5.07 12.51 -4.72
N HIS A 186 4.29 11.44 -4.59
CA HIS A 186 4.29 10.60 -3.39
C HIS A 186 5.58 9.76 -3.29
N SER A 187 6.43 10.08 -2.31
CA SER A 187 7.80 9.58 -2.16
C SER A 187 7.93 8.06 -1.99
N TYR A 188 6.86 7.39 -1.53
CA TYR A 188 6.83 5.93 -1.42
C TYR A 188 7.11 5.25 -2.77
N TYR A 189 6.46 5.69 -3.85
CA TYR A 189 6.61 5.04 -5.15
C TYR A 189 7.98 5.26 -5.75
N THR A 190 8.48 6.48 -5.64
CA THR A 190 9.82 6.81 -6.13
C THR A 190 10.89 6.00 -5.39
N SER A 191 10.69 5.76 -4.09
CA SER A 191 11.57 4.94 -3.27
C SER A 191 11.52 3.45 -3.64
N VAL A 192 10.32 2.85 -3.75
CA VAL A 192 10.21 1.40 -4.08
C VAL A 192 10.65 1.07 -5.51
N MET A 193 10.61 2.05 -6.42
CA MET A 193 11.14 1.92 -7.78
C MET A 193 12.65 2.17 -7.88
N GLY A 194 13.32 2.54 -6.77
CA GLY A 194 14.77 2.74 -6.73
C GLY A 194 15.26 4.04 -7.36
N TYR A 195 14.40 5.05 -7.50
CA TYR A 195 14.83 6.37 -7.98
C TYR A 195 15.62 7.13 -6.91
N ASN A 196 16.63 7.88 -7.33
CA ASN A 196 17.35 8.80 -6.44
C ASN A 196 16.57 10.10 -6.27
N THR A 197 15.84 10.23 -5.16
CA THR A 197 15.02 11.42 -4.83
C THR A 197 15.69 12.38 -3.86
N SER A 198 16.86 12.06 -3.31
CA SER A 198 17.45 12.80 -2.20
C SER A 198 17.71 14.27 -2.50
N VAL A 199 18.04 14.60 -3.75
CA VAL A 199 18.22 16.00 -4.18
C VAL A 199 16.90 16.76 -4.19
N ARG A 200 15.84 16.14 -4.74
CA ARG A 200 14.50 16.76 -4.84
C ARG A 200 13.86 16.93 -3.47
N GLU A 201 14.03 15.95 -2.57
CA GLU A 201 13.56 16.04 -1.17
C GLU A 201 14.21 17.21 -0.43
N LYS A 202 15.55 17.37 -0.57
CA LYS A 202 16.27 18.53 -0.02
C LYS A 202 15.78 19.84 -0.62
N ASN A 203 15.56 19.87 -1.94
CA ASN A 203 15.05 21.05 -2.63
C ASN A 203 13.66 21.41 -2.13
N ILE A 204 12.75 20.45 -1.91
CA ILE A 204 11.43 20.72 -1.35
C ILE A 204 11.50 21.32 0.06
N ALA A 205 12.37 20.80 0.93
CA ALA A 205 12.56 21.34 2.26
C ALA A 205 13.10 22.79 2.26
N LEU A 206 13.86 23.16 1.22
CA LEU A 206 14.29 24.54 0.97
C LEU A 206 13.13 25.38 0.40
N PHE A 207 12.42 24.85 -0.58
CA PHE A 207 11.34 25.51 -1.30
C PHE A 207 10.14 25.83 -0.41
N SER A 208 9.83 25.00 0.57
CA SER A 208 8.78 25.26 1.57
C SER A 208 8.98 26.56 2.34
N GLN A 209 10.22 27.04 2.43
CA GLN A 209 10.59 28.27 3.14
C GLN A 209 10.56 29.52 2.25
N ALA A 210 10.23 29.40 0.95
CA ALA A 210 10.31 30.44 -0.09
C ALA A 210 10.11 31.88 0.42
N ASN A 211 11.20 32.49 0.89
CA ASN A 211 11.21 33.78 1.59
C ASN A 211 11.91 34.87 0.78
N ASP A 212 12.51 34.52 -0.37
CA ASP A 212 13.25 35.44 -1.22
C ASP A 212 13.17 35.07 -2.71
N ALA A 213 13.64 35.99 -3.55
CA ALA A 213 13.71 35.81 -5.00
C ALA A 213 14.75 34.74 -5.43
N VAL A 214 15.71 34.41 -4.58
CA VAL A 214 16.76 33.42 -4.87
C VAL A 214 16.16 32.02 -4.90
N ILE A 215 15.30 31.68 -3.94
CA ILE A 215 14.58 30.42 -3.89
C ILE A 215 13.65 30.28 -5.11
N LEU A 216 12.94 31.34 -5.48
CA LEU A 216 12.11 31.35 -6.69
C LEU A 216 12.95 31.13 -7.96
N GLY A 217 14.13 31.75 -8.04
CA GLY A 217 15.08 31.51 -9.14
C GLY A 217 15.52 30.05 -9.22
N LYS A 218 15.77 29.40 -8.07
CA LYS A 218 16.11 27.98 -8.02
C LYS A 218 14.94 27.10 -8.45
N MET A 219 13.70 27.43 -8.09
CA MET A 219 12.51 26.71 -8.58
C MET A 219 12.40 26.78 -10.12
N ARG A 220 12.70 27.95 -10.72
CA ARG A 220 12.74 28.09 -12.19
C ARG A 220 13.83 27.24 -12.84
N GLN A 221 15.00 27.13 -12.21
CA GLN A 221 16.09 26.27 -12.69
C GLN A 221 15.70 24.79 -12.71
N GLU A 222 14.89 24.37 -11.75
CA GLU A 222 14.28 23.04 -11.67
C GLU A 222 13.08 22.86 -12.62
N LYS A 223 12.78 23.87 -13.46
CA LYS A 223 11.69 23.89 -14.45
C LYS A 223 10.29 23.74 -13.83
N ILE A 224 10.10 24.24 -12.61
CA ILE A 224 8.77 24.29 -11.98
C ILE A 224 7.97 25.40 -12.65
N ASP A 225 6.78 25.09 -13.15
CA ASP A 225 5.89 26.04 -13.83
C ASP A 225 4.81 26.61 -12.89
N TYR A 226 4.35 25.78 -11.95
CA TYR A 226 3.25 26.11 -11.05
C TYR A 226 3.56 25.72 -9.62
N ILE A 227 3.06 26.51 -8.66
CA ILE A 227 3.13 26.23 -7.23
C ILE A 227 1.70 26.12 -6.71
N ALA A 228 1.30 24.93 -6.26
CA ALA A 228 -0.02 24.67 -5.69
C ALA A 228 0.07 24.62 -4.15
N VAL A 229 -0.64 25.53 -3.49
CA VAL A 229 -0.59 25.72 -2.04
C VAL A 229 -1.95 25.42 -1.43
N SER A 230 -2.01 24.48 -0.50
CA SER A 230 -3.25 24.21 0.26
C SER A 230 -3.61 25.38 1.17
N THR A 231 -4.89 25.72 1.19
CA THR A 231 -5.52 26.65 2.14
C THR A 231 -5.99 25.94 3.41
N ASP A 232 -6.06 24.61 3.40
CA ASP A 232 -6.51 23.83 4.56
C ASP A 232 -5.48 23.86 5.70
N PRO A 233 -5.93 24.06 6.96
CA PRO A 233 -5.03 24.12 8.10
C PRO A 233 -4.21 22.83 8.26
N GLY A 234 -2.88 22.97 8.30
CA GLY A 234 -1.96 21.85 8.54
C GLY A 234 -1.64 20.98 7.31
N GLN A 235 -2.16 21.31 6.12
CA GLN A 235 -1.88 20.58 4.87
C GLN A 235 -1.01 21.35 3.87
N GLY A 236 -0.36 22.43 4.33
CA GLY A 236 0.45 23.30 3.49
C GLY A 236 1.90 22.86 3.41
N LEU A 237 2.42 22.74 2.17
CA LEU A 237 3.85 22.60 1.90
C LEU A 237 4.66 23.85 2.29
N PHE A 238 3.99 25.01 2.42
CA PHE A 238 4.59 26.32 2.61
C PHE A 238 4.21 26.94 3.95
N SER A 239 5.17 27.59 4.60
CA SER A 239 4.96 28.38 5.82
C SER A 239 4.18 29.67 5.54
N LEU A 240 3.59 30.30 6.57
CA LEU A 240 2.89 31.59 6.45
C LEU A 240 3.76 32.68 5.81
N GLY A 241 5.03 32.80 6.21
CA GLY A 241 5.96 33.78 5.63
C GLY A 241 6.21 33.53 4.13
N SER A 242 6.29 32.26 3.74
CA SER A 242 6.45 31.87 2.34
C SER A 242 5.22 32.22 1.51
N LYS A 243 4.01 32.01 2.06
CA LYS A 243 2.75 32.35 1.37
C LYS A 243 2.67 33.83 1.02
N THR A 244 3.04 34.72 1.93
CA THR A 244 3.05 36.17 1.69
C THR A 244 4.00 36.56 0.56
N VAL A 245 5.19 35.95 0.49
CA VAL A 245 6.15 36.23 -0.59
C VAL A 245 5.62 35.76 -1.94
N LEU A 246 5.00 34.58 -1.99
CA LEU A 246 4.37 34.07 -3.22
C LEU A 246 3.24 35.00 -3.69
N GLU A 247 2.36 35.44 -2.79
CA GLU A 247 1.24 36.35 -3.13
C GLU A 247 1.70 37.70 -3.65
N ASN A 248 2.80 38.23 -3.11
CA ASN A 248 3.34 39.53 -3.54
C ASN A 248 4.18 39.46 -4.83
N THR A 249 4.72 38.29 -5.17
CA THR A 249 5.72 38.15 -6.24
C THR A 249 5.16 37.45 -7.48
N LEU A 250 4.22 36.53 -7.32
CA LEU A 250 3.73 35.66 -8.39
C LEU A 250 2.25 35.91 -8.68
N SER A 251 1.88 35.69 -9.93
CA SER A 251 0.48 35.78 -10.35
C SER A 251 -0.31 34.56 -9.89
N VAL A 252 -1.45 34.79 -9.25
CA VAL A 252 -2.44 33.75 -8.95
C VAL A 252 -3.18 33.42 -10.24
N VAL A 253 -3.14 32.15 -10.64
CA VAL A 253 -3.80 31.66 -11.87
C VAL A 253 -5.01 30.76 -11.59
N TYR A 254 -5.13 30.27 -10.36
CA TYR A 254 -6.30 29.53 -9.88
C TYR A 254 -6.45 29.70 -8.37
N ARG A 255 -7.70 29.71 -7.90
CA ARG A 255 -8.05 29.74 -6.47
C ARG A 255 -9.42 29.11 -6.27
N ASP A 256 -9.50 28.21 -5.30
CA ASP A 256 -10.78 27.74 -4.73
C ASP A 256 -10.71 27.71 -3.20
N ALA A 257 -11.64 26.98 -2.56
CA ALA A 257 -11.72 26.87 -1.11
C ALA A 257 -10.54 26.12 -0.47
N HIS A 258 -9.86 25.22 -1.22
CA HIS A 258 -8.86 24.28 -0.73
C HIS A 258 -7.45 24.53 -1.28
N VAL A 259 -7.32 25.21 -2.42
CA VAL A 259 -6.02 25.44 -3.07
C VAL A 259 -5.91 26.81 -3.74
N ILE A 260 -4.70 27.36 -3.71
CA ILE A 260 -4.28 28.52 -4.51
C ILE A 260 -3.11 28.08 -5.40
N VAL A 261 -3.17 28.40 -6.68
CA VAL A 261 -2.08 28.12 -7.63
C VAL A 261 -1.45 29.42 -8.10
N TYR A 262 -0.12 29.48 -7.95
CA TYR A 262 0.73 30.53 -8.48
C TYR A 262 1.43 30.03 -9.74
N LYS A 263 1.53 30.87 -10.75
CA LYS A 263 2.39 30.63 -11.91
C LYS A 263 3.77 31.21 -11.62
N LEU A 264 4.80 30.38 -11.78
CA LEU A 264 6.18 30.79 -11.55
C LEU A 264 6.68 31.65 -12.71
#